data_AF-A0A927AQ40-F1
#
_entry.id   AF-A0A927AQ40-F1
#
_cell.length_a   1.000
_cell.length_b   1.000
_cell.length_c   1.000
_cell.angle_alpha   90.00
_cell.angle_beta   90.00
_cell.angle_gamma   90.00
#
_symmetry.space_group_name_H-M   'P 1'
#
loop_
_entity.id
_entity.type
_entity.pdbx_description
1 polymer ?
#
loop_
_entity_poly.entity_id
_entity_poly.type
_entity_poly.pdbx_seq_one_letter_code
_entity_poly.pdbx_strand_id
1 'polypeptide(L)'
;MSQMKRWALLLILGVGFVGFIAACKNEEAPAPILSVTGISPTSAPAGTTIVITGTNFNATPASNTVAFGNVPATVVSASSTQLVVTVPANAGSPVSVSANGSTAQGPAFTVSAKPVVSVVGSISVNTTWTNTSVYLIKGFVRVKSGVTLTINPGTVIKGGTVDDDPDGAKRGGTLIVEQGGKLEAVGTAQQPIIFTSSKAAGQRKYGDWGGIVLIGKAPHNRPASQAPEGGIGGQLGAFTDAADNSGTLKYVRIEFGGISLTSEANSEINGLTLYGVGSGTTIDHIQVSYSGDDSYEWFGGTVNAKYLVAYRGFDDDFDTDWGFTGKVQFALSIRDPKVADQSSSNGFESDNFNSGENAAGTPLSANNGLPLTQPTFANVSSFLTDGAPSNASTASSGGSGPYQSAMHLRRNTAISIINSVFVGWPEGLRLDGTATGTYINSTNGSLEVAGVTIANSLTAVRGAGAITNDQATAYFNAAARKNTIIASADLASLLLNSATFNLAAPNPRPQASSPLLVAANAITGGKIADTFFTAAPYRGAFNGTDNWLEGWTNFDPQNTDYDK
;
A
#
# COMPACT_ATOMS: atom_id res chain seq x y z
N MET A 1 16.76 0.13 108.68
CA MET A 1 15.31 -0.13 108.54
C MET A 1 14.98 0.05 107.08
N SER A 2 14.46 -0.88 106.28
CA SER A 2 13.74 -2.14 106.51
C SER A 2 14.14 -3.08 105.33
N GLN A 3 14.65 -4.28 105.61
CA GLN A 3 13.90 -5.53 105.73
C GLN A 3 13.63 -6.28 104.40
N MET A 4 14.07 -7.55 104.40
CA MET A 4 13.33 -8.73 103.92
C MET A 4 13.24 -8.89 102.39
N LYS A 5 13.32 -10.07 101.75
CA LYS A 5 13.26 -11.49 102.13
C LYS A 5 13.58 -12.26 100.82
N ARG A 6 14.50 -13.21 100.79
CA ARG A 6 14.28 -14.67 100.96
C ARG A 6 13.92 -15.45 99.67
N TRP A 7 14.81 -16.41 99.36
CA TRP A 7 14.61 -17.76 98.78
C TRP A 7 14.68 -17.87 97.25
N ALA A 8 15.13 -18.96 96.62
CA ALA A 8 15.96 -20.14 96.91
C ALA A 8 15.89 -21.02 95.62
N LEU A 9 16.78 -22.01 95.51
CA LEU A 9 16.88 -23.08 94.49
C LEU A 9 17.47 -22.68 93.14
N LEU A 10 18.25 -23.49 92.42
CA LEU A 10 19.17 -24.63 92.64
C LEU A 10 19.57 -25.08 91.22
N LEU A 11 20.73 -25.73 91.09
CA LEU A 11 21.15 -26.63 90.00
C LEU A 11 21.68 -26.04 88.67
N ILE A 12 22.95 -26.39 88.41
CA ILE A 12 23.48 -27.07 87.22
C ILE A 12 23.36 -26.37 85.85
N LEU A 13 24.50 -26.07 85.23
CA LEU A 13 25.11 -26.81 84.10
C LEU A 13 26.18 -25.90 83.46
N GLY A 14 27.29 -26.49 83.02
CA GLY A 14 28.43 -25.75 82.47
C GLY A 14 28.16 -25.05 81.13
N VAL A 15 29.14 -24.20 80.77
CA VAL A 15 29.55 -23.68 79.45
C VAL A 15 29.95 -22.21 79.60
N GLY A 16 31.10 -21.82 79.05
CA GLY A 16 31.39 -20.40 78.83
C GLY A 16 32.87 -20.01 78.77
N PHE A 17 33.68 -20.76 78.03
CA PHE A 17 35.05 -20.40 77.67
C PHE A 17 35.03 -19.28 76.61
N VAL A 18 35.84 -18.24 76.83
CA VAL A 18 36.38 -17.27 75.84
C VAL A 18 35.37 -16.35 75.15
N GLY A 19 35.33 -15.09 75.61
CA GLY A 19 34.85 -13.96 74.82
C GLY A 19 35.88 -13.58 73.76
N PHE A 20 35.75 -14.17 72.57
CA PHE A 20 36.44 -13.71 71.36
C PHE A 20 35.75 -12.45 70.82
N ILE A 21 36.56 -11.49 70.41
CA ILE A 21 36.18 -10.36 69.56
C ILE A 21 35.58 -10.95 68.27
N ALA A 22 34.28 -10.75 68.05
CA ALA A 22 33.67 -10.90 66.74
C ALA A 22 33.00 -9.56 66.41
N ALA A 23 33.79 -8.67 65.81
CA ALA A 23 33.28 -7.54 65.07
C ALA A 23 32.30 -8.07 64.01
N CYS A 24 31.07 -7.55 64.01
CA CYS A 24 30.10 -7.78 62.96
C CYS A 24 30.68 -7.26 61.63
N LYS A 25 31.29 -8.13 60.85
CA LYS A 25 31.31 -7.96 59.39
C LYS A 25 29.91 -8.30 58.90
N ASN A 26 29.05 -7.30 58.79
CA ASN A 26 28.00 -7.37 57.79
C ASN A 26 28.72 -7.27 56.44
N GLU A 27 29.09 -8.41 55.85
CA GLU A 27 29.42 -8.43 54.43
C GLU A 27 28.12 -8.18 53.68
N GLU A 28 27.82 -6.90 53.46
CA GLU A 28 26.82 -6.48 52.49
C GLU A 28 27.29 -7.05 51.14
N ALA A 29 26.56 -8.05 50.65
CA ALA A 29 26.88 -8.66 49.37
C ALA A 29 26.99 -7.54 48.31
N PRO A 30 28.02 -7.55 47.44
CA PRO A 30 28.17 -6.52 46.42
C PRO A 30 26.87 -6.39 45.63
N ALA A 31 26.43 -5.14 45.40
CA ALA A 31 25.26 -4.90 44.56
C ALA A 31 25.43 -5.61 43.21
N PRO A 32 24.41 -6.32 42.71
CA PRO A 32 24.55 -7.11 41.49
C PRO A 32 24.93 -6.19 40.33
N ILE A 33 26.04 -6.52 39.66
CA ILE A 33 26.53 -5.78 38.49
C ILE A 33 25.68 -6.14 37.26
N LEU A 34 25.41 -5.15 36.42
CA LEU A 34 24.73 -5.39 35.15
C LEU A 34 25.56 -6.35 34.30
N SER A 35 24.97 -7.47 33.90
CA SER A 35 25.62 -8.43 33.01
C SER A 35 24.63 -9.04 32.06
N VAL A 36 25.11 -9.44 30.88
CA VAL A 36 24.35 -10.20 29.90
C VAL A 36 25.07 -11.52 29.69
N THR A 37 24.54 -12.58 30.27
CA THR A 37 25.20 -13.90 30.34
C THR A 37 24.76 -14.85 29.24
N GLY A 38 23.60 -14.62 28.62
CA GLY A 38 23.07 -15.54 27.61
C GLY A 38 22.01 -14.92 26.72
N ILE A 39 21.82 -15.58 25.58
CA ILE A 39 20.82 -15.25 24.59
C ILE A 39 20.26 -16.57 24.04
N SER A 40 18.94 -16.68 23.93
CA SER A 40 18.30 -17.90 23.43
C SER A 40 17.07 -17.58 22.58
N PRO A 41 17.02 -18.06 21.33
CA PRO A 41 18.13 -18.67 20.57
C PRO A 41 19.28 -17.69 20.29
N THR A 42 20.47 -18.20 19.94
CA THR A 42 21.64 -17.39 19.50
C THR A 42 21.56 -16.95 18.04
N SER A 43 20.58 -17.49 17.31
CA SER A 43 20.29 -17.15 15.93
C SER A 43 18.79 -17.19 15.68
N ALA A 44 18.22 -16.13 15.13
CA ALA A 44 16.82 -16.09 14.72
C ALA A 44 16.57 -14.99 13.66
N PRO A 45 15.48 -15.10 12.89
CA PRO A 45 15.09 -14.04 11.96
C PRO A 45 14.57 -12.80 12.69
N ALA A 46 14.66 -11.65 12.03
CA ALA A 46 14.01 -10.42 12.46
C ALA A 46 12.49 -10.64 12.71
N GLY A 47 11.96 -10.00 13.75
CA GLY A 47 10.59 -10.16 14.23
C GLY A 47 10.39 -11.29 15.25
N THR A 48 11.36 -12.21 15.40
CA THR A 48 11.29 -13.28 16.40
C THR A 48 11.49 -12.73 17.80
N THR A 49 10.72 -13.21 18.79
CA THR A 49 10.99 -12.95 20.20
C THR A 49 12.06 -13.88 20.73
N ILE A 50 13.09 -13.33 21.37
CA ILE A 50 14.16 -14.09 22.01
C ILE A 50 14.27 -13.71 23.49
N VAL A 51 14.98 -14.55 24.25
CA VAL A 51 15.26 -14.28 25.68
C VAL A 51 16.71 -13.90 25.85
N ILE A 52 16.96 -12.77 26.51
CA ILE A 52 18.28 -12.35 27.00
C ILE A 52 18.33 -12.65 28.50
N THR A 53 19.34 -13.41 28.94
CA THR A 53 19.56 -13.72 30.36
C THR A 53 20.75 -12.96 30.90
N GLY A 54 20.68 -12.56 32.17
CA GLY A 54 21.72 -11.76 32.81
C GLY A 54 21.39 -11.44 34.26
N THR A 55 21.93 -10.33 34.74
CA THR A 55 21.73 -9.83 36.12
C THR A 55 21.56 -8.32 36.15
N ASN A 56 20.80 -7.84 37.12
CA ASN A 56 20.56 -6.41 37.38
C ASN A 56 19.89 -5.64 36.21
N PHE A 57 19.06 -6.33 35.43
CA PHE A 57 18.13 -5.66 34.52
C PHE A 57 17.05 -4.92 35.32
N ASN A 58 16.45 -3.89 34.71
CA ASN A 58 15.30 -3.23 35.34
C ASN A 58 14.04 -4.07 35.13
N ALA A 59 13.23 -4.28 36.18
CA ALA A 59 11.99 -5.05 36.07
C ALA A 59 10.92 -4.36 35.20
N THR A 60 11.05 -3.06 34.95
CA THR A 60 10.17 -2.31 34.04
C THR A 60 10.74 -2.38 32.62
N PRO A 61 10.02 -2.94 31.62
CA PRO A 61 10.51 -3.10 30.25
C PRO A 61 11.04 -1.79 29.64
N ALA A 62 10.29 -0.70 29.78
CA ALA A 62 10.64 0.62 29.25
C ALA A 62 11.89 1.26 29.88
N SER A 63 12.38 0.72 30.99
CA SER A 63 13.60 1.17 31.67
C SER A 63 14.85 0.39 31.27
N ASN A 64 14.73 -0.52 30.30
CA ASN A 64 15.86 -1.18 29.65
C ASN A 64 15.96 -0.69 28.19
N THR A 65 17.19 -0.44 27.74
CA THR A 65 17.48 -0.22 26.32
C THR A 65 18.28 -1.41 25.80
N VAL A 66 17.75 -2.12 24.83
CA VAL A 66 18.43 -3.26 24.20
C VAL A 66 18.78 -2.91 22.76
N ALA A 67 19.99 -3.25 22.32
CA ALA A 67 20.40 -3.06 20.93
C ALA A 67 21.14 -4.30 20.39
N PHE A 68 20.91 -4.61 19.12
CA PHE A 68 21.63 -5.62 18.34
C PHE A 68 22.62 -4.87 17.44
N GLY A 69 23.91 -4.84 17.82
CA GLY A 69 24.85 -3.86 17.29
C GLY A 69 24.37 -2.44 17.60
N ASN A 70 24.08 -1.66 16.56
CA ASN A 70 23.56 -0.29 16.69
C ASN A 70 22.04 -0.19 16.54
N VAL A 71 21.33 -1.31 16.37
CA VAL A 71 19.88 -1.32 16.09
C VAL A 71 19.09 -1.55 17.37
N PRO A 72 18.25 -0.61 17.82
CA PRO A 72 17.41 -0.78 19.00
C PRO A 72 16.39 -1.91 18.83
N ALA A 73 16.13 -2.64 19.90
CA ALA A 73 15.14 -3.70 19.98
C ALA A 73 14.00 -3.35 20.94
N THR A 74 12.80 -3.83 20.64
CA THR A 74 11.64 -3.69 21.53
C THR A 74 11.74 -4.69 22.68
N VAL A 75 11.68 -4.20 23.92
CA VAL A 75 11.60 -5.04 25.12
C VAL A 75 10.14 -5.35 25.42
N VAL A 76 9.76 -6.61 25.27
CA VAL A 76 8.39 -7.12 25.42
C VAL A 76 8.07 -7.35 26.89
N SER A 77 9.00 -7.93 27.65
CA SER A 77 8.86 -8.13 29.09
C SER A 77 10.23 -8.12 29.76
N ALA A 78 10.26 -7.84 31.07
CA ALA A 78 11.48 -7.70 31.83
C ALA A 78 11.33 -8.24 33.26
N SER A 79 12.43 -8.78 33.76
CA SER A 79 12.68 -9.12 35.16
C SER A 79 14.14 -8.78 35.47
N SER A 80 14.58 -8.91 36.72
CA SER A 80 15.96 -8.60 37.09
C SER A 80 17.02 -9.52 36.45
N THR A 81 16.61 -10.65 35.84
CA THR A 81 17.50 -11.65 35.25
C THR A 81 17.14 -12.07 33.82
N GLN A 82 16.00 -11.62 33.29
CA GLN A 82 15.57 -11.92 31.92
C GLN A 82 14.91 -10.72 31.24
N LEU A 83 15.21 -10.52 29.96
CA LEU A 83 14.46 -9.68 29.05
C LEU A 83 13.93 -10.53 27.91
N VAL A 84 12.64 -10.39 27.58
CA VAL A 84 12.10 -10.88 26.31
C VAL A 84 12.13 -9.72 25.34
N VAL A 85 12.78 -9.89 24.19
CA VAL A 85 12.93 -8.84 23.19
C VAL A 85 12.57 -9.33 21.81
N THR A 86 12.09 -8.43 20.95
CA THR A 86 11.89 -8.70 19.52
C THR A 86 13.15 -8.35 18.74
N VAL A 87 13.69 -9.30 17.95
CA VAL A 87 14.84 -9.05 17.07
C VAL A 87 14.45 -7.99 16.04
N PRO A 88 15.15 -6.83 15.97
CA PRO A 88 14.80 -5.78 15.02
C PRO A 88 15.25 -6.15 13.60
N ALA A 89 14.63 -5.52 12.59
CA ALA A 89 15.12 -5.61 11.21
C ALA A 89 16.55 -5.05 11.12
N ASN A 90 17.40 -5.66 10.29
CA ASN A 90 18.83 -5.31 10.16
C ASN A 90 19.63 -5.43 11.48
N ALA A 91 19.18 -6.27 12.42
CA ALA A 91 19.89 -6.51 13.68
C ALA A 91 21.39 -6.82 13.47
N GLY A 92 22.23 -6.12 14.22
CA GLY A 92 23.68 -6.34 14.26
C GLY A 92 24.12 -7.21 15.43
N SER A 93 25.43 -7.25 15.68
CA SER A 93 26.05 -8.00 16.77
C SER A 93 27.27 -7.21 17.29
N PRO A 94 27.61 -7.26 18.59
CA PRO A 94 26.97 -8.03 19.67
C PRO A 94 25.68 -7.39 20.21
N VAL A 95 24.92 -8.13 21.01
CA VAL A 95 23.78 -7.57 21.75
C VAL A 95 24.28 -6.76 22.94
N SER A 96 23.67 -5.61 23.21
CA SER A 96 23.94 -4.81 24.40
C SER A 96 22.65 -4.49 25.15
N VAL A 97 22.75 -4.43 26.48
CA VAL A 97 21.66 -4.02 27.37
C VAL A 97 22.16 -2.85 28.21
N SER A 98 21.40 -1.75 28.22
CA SER A 98 21.61 -0.64 29.14
C SER A 98 20.46 -0.58 30.13
N ALA A 99 20.78 -0.59 31.42
CA ALA A 99 19.82 -0.50 32.52
C ALA A 99 20.49 0.16 33.73
N ASN A 100 19.72 0.92 34.51
CA ASN A 100 20.18 1.52 35.78
C ASN A 100 21.49 2.34 35.63
N GLY A 101 21.65 3.06 34.52
CA GLY A 101 22.83 3.90 34.25
C GLY A 101 24.11 3.14 33.84
N SER A 102 24.04 1.82 33.64
CA SER A 102 25.14 0.98 33.17
C SER A 102 24.80 0.33 31.83
N THR A 103 25.82 -0.08 31.08
CA THR A 103 25.69 -0.85 29.82
C THR A 103 26.54 -2.10 29.89
N ALA A 104 25.97 -3.26 29.55
CA ALA A 104 26.67 -4.53 29.43
C ALA A 104 26.53 -5.09 28.02
N GLN A 105 27.63 -5.64 27.49
CA GLN A 105 27.61 -6.41 26.26
C GLN A 105 27.31 -7.87 26.56
N GLY A 106 26.52 -8.47 25.68
CA GLY A 106 26.16 -9.88 25.70
C GLY A 106 26.89 -10.68 24.62
N PRO A 107 26.55 -11.97 24.51
CA PRO A 107 27.06 -12.83 23.45
C PRO A 107 26.67 -12.32 22.06
N ALA A 108 27.39 -12.81 21.05
CA ALA A 108 27.07 -12.57 19.65
C ALA A 108 25.69 -13.15 19.31
N PHE A 109 24.97 -12.46 18.42
CA PHE A 109 23.72 -12.94 17.83
C PHE A 109 23.86 -12.97 16.31
N THR A 110 23.25 -13.96 15.67
CA THR A 110 23.22 -14.08 14.21
C THR A 110 21.80 -13.90 13.71
N VAL A 111 21.57 -12.99 12.77
CA VAL A 111 20.26 -12.92 12.08
C VAL A 111 20.19 -14.04 11.06
N SER A 112 19.22 -14.93 11.21
CA SER A 112 18.95 -16.00 10.24
C SER A 112 17.85 -15.62 9.25
N ALA A 113 17.83 -16.22 8.06
CA ALA A 113 16.72 -16.05 7.12
C ALA A 113 15.41 -16.61 7.70
N LYS A 114 14.29 -15.97 7.35
CA LYS A 114 12.94 -16.49 7.68
C LYS A 114 12.67 -17.81 6.94
N PRO A 115 11.98 -18.78 7.56
CA PRO A 115 11.48 -19.95 6.85
C PRO A 115 10.54 -19.53 5.71
N VAL A 116 10.66 -20.21 4.57
CA VAL A 116 9.80 -20.01 3.39
C VAL A 116 8.70 -21.05 3.37
N VAL A 117 7.44 -20.61 3.35
CA VAL A 117 6.25 -21.46 3.22
C VAL A 117 5.77 -21.38 1.77
N SER A 118 5.87 -22.49 1.03
CA SER A 118 5.30 -22.56 -0.32
C SER A 118 3.78 -22.70 -0.24
N VAL A 119 3.06 -21.85 -0.98
CA VAL A 119 1.60 -21.83 -1.05
C VAL A 119 1.17 -22.06 -2.49
N VAL A 120 0.33 -23.06 -2.71
CA VAL A 120 -0.18 -23.47 -4.03
C VAL A 120 -1.67 -23.81 -3.93
N GLY A 121 -2.39 -23.69 -5.05
CA GLY A 121 -3.76 -24.17 -5.14
C GLY A 121 -4.76 -23.40 -4.26
N SER A 122 -5.57 -24.10 -3.48
CA SER A 122 -6.69 -23.47 -2.74
C SER A 122 -6.42 -23.38 -1.24
N ILE A 123 -6.70 -22.22 -0.66
CA ILE A 123 -6.85 -21.99 0.78
C ILE A 123 -8.33 -22.24 1.11
N SER A 124 -8.62 -23.46 1.55
CA SER A 124 -9.98 -23.97 1.81
C SER A 124 -10.39 -23.93 3.28
N VAL A 125 -9.52 -23.45 4.16
CA VAL A 125 -9.77 -23.27 5.60
C VAL A 125 -9.19 -21.95 6.06
N ASN A 126 -9.79 -21.36 7.09
CA ASN A 126 -9.29 -20.10 7.66
C ASN A 126 -7.81 -20.25 8.02
N THR A 127 -7.00 -19.34 7.51
CA THR A 127 -5.55 -19.44 7.56
C THR A 127 -4.97 -18.10 8.01
N THR A 128 -3.96 -18.14 8.86
CA THR A 128 -3.22 -16.96 9.29
C THR A 128 -1.78 -17.01 8.82
N TRP A 129 -1.35 -15.96 8.13
CA TRP A 129 0.04 -15.74 7.76
C TRP A 129 0.70 -14.75 8.70
N THR A 130 1.92 -15.06 9.11
CA THR A 130 2.63 -14.34 10.19
C THR A 130 4.00 -13.85 9.73
N ASN A 131 4.50 -12.80 10.36
CA ASN A 131 5.79 -12.19 9.99
C ASN A 131 7.02 -13.02 10.39
N THR A 132 6.84 -14.19 11.02
CA THR A 132 7.93 -15.13 11.31
C THR A 132 8.32 -15.97 10.10
N SER A 133 7.54 -15.93 9.02
CA SER A 133 7.77 -16.67 7.78
C SER A 133 7.68 -15.73 6.56
N VAL A 134 8.30 -16.15 5.46
CA VAL A 134 8.02 -15.63 4.12
C VAL A 134 7.06 -16.60 3.43
N TYR A 135 6.00 -16.10 2.81
CA TYR A 135 5.05 -16.93 2.06
C TYR A 135 5.30 -16.81 0.57
N LEU A 136 5.64 -17.90 -0.11
CA LEU A 136 5.88 -17.93 -1.55
C LEU A 136 4.63 -18.48 -2.25
N ILE A 137 3.86 -17.61 -2.89
CA ILE A 137 2.68 -18.01 -3.68
C ILE A 137 3.13 -18.45 -5.07
N LYS A 138 2.66 -19.60 -5.54
CA LYS A 138 3.05 -20.18 -6.83
C LYS A 138 1.83 -20.56 -7.66
N GLY A 139 1.82 -20.15 -8.93
CA GLY A 139 0.63 -20.20 -9.76
C GLY A 139 -0.55 -19.46 -9.11
N PHE A 140 -1.77 -19.90 -9.39
CA PHE A 140 -2.96 -19.32 -8.79
C PHE A 140 -3.22 -19.89 -7.40
N VAL A 141 -3.17 -19.02 -6.39
CA VAL A 141 -3.54 -19.31 -5.00
C VAL A 141 -4.90 -18.70 -4.71
N ARG A 142 -5.86 -19.53 -4.30
CA ARG A 142 -7.28 -19.17 -4.23
C ARG A 142 -7.82 -19.21 -2.81
N VAL A 143 -8.27 -18.08 -2.29
CA VAL A 143 -9.04 -18.02 -1.04
C VAL A 143 -10.50 -18.33 -1.36
N LYS A 144 -11.00 -19.46 -0.85
CA LYS A 144 -12.32 -19.99 -1.21
C LYS A 144 -13.47 -19.27 -0.51
N SER A 145 -14.67 -19.43 -1.07
CA SER A 145 -15.90 -18.92 -0.47
C SER A 145 -16.07 -19.39 0.98
N GLY A 146 -16.43 -18.49 1.88
CA GLY A 146 -16.57 -18.76 3.32
C GLY A 146 -15.25 -18.84 4.09
N VAL A 147 -14.10 -18.68 3.42
CA VAL A 147 -12.77 -18.73 4.02
C VAL A 147 -12.20 -17.32 4.17
N THR A 148 -11.53 -17.08 5.30
CA THR A 148 -10.76 -15.87 5.55
C THR A 148 -9.26 -16.19 5.57
N LEU A 149 -8.49 -15.48 4.76
CA LEU A 149 -7.03 -15.40 4.89
C LEU A 149 -6.70 -14.14 5.71
N THR A 150 -6.10 -14.33 6.89
CA THR A 150 -5.59 -13.24 7.72
C THR A 150 -4.08 -13.12 7.56
N ILE A 151 -3.58 -11.92 7.35
CA ILE A 151 -2.14 -11.64 7.22
C ILE A 151 -1.75 -10.62 8.28
N ASN A 152 -0.82 -11.00 9.17
CA ASN A 152 -0.37 -10.14 10.25
C ASN A 152 0.59 -9.03 9.75
N PRO A 153 0.69 -7.89 10.47
CA PRO A 153 1.63 -6.82 10.15
C PRO A 153 3.08 -7.29 9.95
N GLY A 154 3.77 -6.70 8.96
CA GLY A 154 5.17 -7.00 8.66
C GLY A 154 5.41 -8.36 7.97
N THR A 155 4.34 -9.05 7.56
CA THR A 155 4.47 -10.29 6.79
C THR A 155 4.94 -9.99 5.37
N VAL A 156 5.88 -10.81 4.88
CA VAL A 156 6.39 -10.75 3.51
C VAL A 156 5.82 -11.93 2.73
N ILE A 157 5.23 -11.61 1.59
CA ILE A 157 4.66 -12.52 0.62
C ILE A 157 5.42 -12.32 -0.69
N LYS A 158 5.93 -13.40 -1.27
CA LYS A 158 6.63 -13.41 -2.54
C LYS A 158 5.76 -14.06 -3.61
N GLY A 159 5.51 -13.36 -4.70
CA GLY A 159 4.94 -13.92 -5.93
C GLY A 159 5.99 -14.71 -6.69
N GLY A 160 5.77 -16.01 -6.84
CA GLY A 160 6.58 -16.87 -7.71
C GLY A 160 6.44 -16.44 -9.17
N THR A 161 7.49 -16.68 -9.95
CA THR A 161 7.47 -16.36 -11.39
C THR A 161 6.69 -17.42 -12.16
N VAL A 162 6.46 -17.22 -13.46
CA VAL A 162 5.79 -18.23 -14.31
C VAL A 162 6.46 -19.61 -14.31
N ASP A 163 7.76 -19.66 -14.01
CA ASP A 163 8.51 -20.92 -13.88
C ASP A 163 8.29 -21.63 -12.55
N ASP A 164 7.70 -20.94 -11.56
CA ASP A 164 7.32 -21.52 -10.28
C ASP A 164 5.94 -22.19 -10.32
N ASP A 165 5.16 -22.05 -11.40
CA ASP A 165 3.81 -22.63 -11.51
C ASP A 165 3.86 -24.17 -11.35
N PRO A 166 3.24 -24.75 -10.31
CA PRO A 166 3.29 -26.18 -10.06
C PRO A 166 2.63 -27.03 -11.16
N ASP A 167 1.68 -26.44 -11.91
CA ASP A 167 0.95 -27.16 -12.95
C ASP A 167 1.61 -27.00 -14.34
N GLY A 168 2.71 -26.24 -14.44
CA GLY A 168 3.40 -25.98 -15.71
C GLY A 168 2.62 -25.11 -16.69
N ALA A 169 1.48 -24.53 -16.29
CA ALA A 169 0.64 -23.66 -17.10
C ALA A 169 1.18 -22.23 -17.27
N LYS A 170 2.40 -21.96 -16.76
CA LYS A 170 3.11 -20.68 -16.87
C LYS A 170 2.35 -19.49 -16.29
N ARG A 171 1.62 -19.71 -15.20
CA ARG A 171 0.96 -18.65 -14.44
C ARG A 171 1.91 -18.11 -13.37
N GLY A 172 2.14 -16.80 -13.37
CA GLY A 172 2.80 -16.14 -12.25
C GLY A 172 2.02 -16.38 -10.95
N GLY A 173 2.72 -16.39 -9.82
CA GLY A 173 2.10 -16.39 -8.50
C GLY A 173 1.02 -15.31 -8.44
N THR A 174 -0.21 -15.65 -8.06
CA THR A 174 -1.33 -14.69 -7.99
C THR A 174 -2.19 -15.05 -6.80
N LEU A 175 -2.51 -14.06 -5.95
CA LEU A 175 -3.46 -14.26 -4.86
C LEU A 175 -4.86 -13.86 -5.33
N ILE A 176 -5.77 -14.82 -5.40
CA ILE A 176 -7.13 -14.62 -5.89
C ILE A 176 -8.10 -14.88 -4.74
N VAL A 177 -8.80 -13.85 -4.30
CA VAL A 177 -9.87 -13.94 -3.32
C VAL A 177 -11.18 -14.10 -4.06
N GLU A 178 -11.71 -15.33 -4.08
CA GLU A 178 -12.93 -15.66 -4.79
C GLU A 178 -14.17 -15.10 -4.08
N GLN A 179 -15.30 -15.07 -4.79
CA GLN A 179 -16.57 -14.59 -4.27
C GLN A 179 -16.94 -15.23 -2.92
N GLY A 180 -17.12 -14.38 -1.91
CA GLY A 180 -17.43 -14.79 -0.54
C GLY A 180 -16.24 -15.27 0.29
N GLY A 181 -15.03 -15.32 -0.28
CA GLY A 181 -13.78 -15.38 0.47
C GLY A 181 -13.41 -13.98 0.99
N LYS A 182 -12.50 -13.93 1.97
CA LYS A 182 -12.03 -12.67 2.57
C LYS A 182 -10.52 -12.61 2.72
N LEU A 183 -9.97 -11.41 2.52
CA LEU A 183 -8.59 -11.08 2.84
C LEU A 183 -8.53 -10.02 3.94
N GLU A 184 -8.02 -10.40 5.11
CA GLU A 184 -7.75 -9.49 6.22
C GLU A 184 -6.24 -9.24 6.28
N ALA A 185 -5.75 -8.31 5.46
CA ALA A 185 -4.37 -7.88 5.38
C ALA A 185 -4.22 -6.49 6.01
N VAL A 186 -4.08 -6.47 7.35
CA VAL A 186 -4.05 -5.23 8.14
C VAL A 186 -2.63 -5.00 8.67
N GLY A 187 -1.82 -4.31 7.88
CA GLY A 187 -0.52 -3.81 8.29
C GLY A 187 -0.60 -2.55 9.16
N THR A 188 0.57 -2.01 9.51
CA THR A 188 0.69 -0.70 10.16
C THR A 188 1.68 0.17 9.41
N ALA A 189 1.73 1.47 9.72
CA ALA A 189 2.69 2.34 9.08
C ALA A 189 4.14 1.86 9.27
N GLN A 190 4.47 1.30 10.43
CA GLN A 190 5.83 0.81 10.75
C GLN A 190 6.06 -0.64 10.35
N GLN A 191 4.99 -1.41 10.15
CA GLN A 191 5.05 -2.82 9.76
C GLN A 191 4.03 -3.08 8.63
N PRO A 192 4.24 -2.50 7.44
CA PRO A 192 3.39 -2.76 6.30
C PRO A 192 3.47 -4.24 5.89
N ILE A 193 2.41 -4.75 5.30
CA ILE A 193 2.41 -6.07 4.65
C ILE A 193 2.98 -5.90 3.24
N ILE A 194 3.89 -6.77 2.85
CA ILE A 194 4.66 -6.63 1.60
C ILE A 194 4.38 -7.83 0.71
N PHE A 195 3.75 -7.59 -0.42
CA PHE A 195 3.68 -8.51 -1.55
C PHE A 195 4.71 -8.07 -2.59
N THR A 196 5.63 -8.94 -2.99
CA THR A 196 6.74 -8.57 -3.89
C THR A 196 7.18 -9.74 -4.76
N SER A 197 8.06 -9.50 -5.73
CA SER A 197 8.63 -10.54 -6.59
C SER A 197 9.48 -11.56 -5.80
N SER A 198 9.46 -12.83 -6.23
CA SER A 198 10.36 -13.86 -5.71
C SER A 198 11.82 -13.69 -6.13
N LYS A 199 12.11 -12.83 -7.12
CA LYS A 199 13.48 -12.54 -7.58
C LYS A 199 14.28 -11.79 -6.50
N ALA A 200 15.59 -12.00 -6.53
CA ALA A 200 16.52 -11.34 -5.63
C ALA A 200 16.51 -9.82 -5.83
N ALA A 201 16.87 -9.08 -4.78
CA ALA A 201 17.10 -7.63 -4.88
C ALA A 201 18.07 -7.32 -6.02
N GLY A 202 17.76 -6.28 -6.80
CA GLY A 202 18.47 -5.88 -8.02
C GLY A 202 18.06 -6.65 -9.29
N GLN A 203 17.35 -7.78 -9.18
CA GLN A 203 16.97 -8.62 -10.32
C GLN A 203 15.46 -8.65 -10.62
N ARG A 204 14.66 -7.91 -9.87
CA ARG A 204 13.20 -7.82 -10.03
C ARG A 204 12.86 -7.05 -11.30
N LYS A 205 11.74 -7.41 -11.93
CA LYS A 205 11.21 -6.78 -13.14
C LYS A 205 9.72 -6.53 -12.98
N TYR A 206 9.23 -5.59 -13.80
CA TYR A 206 7.81 -5.36 -13.99
C TYR A 206 7.12 -6.68 -14.36
N GLY A 207 6.01 -7.00 -13.68
CA GLY A 207 5.23 -8.20 -13.95
C GLY A 207 5.93 -9.52 -13.71
N ASP A 208 6.82 -9.59 -12.71
CA ASP A 208 7.43 -10.86 -12.29
C ASP A 208 6.38 -11.87 -11.78
N TRP A 209 5.24 -11.39 -11.27
CA TRP A 209 4.13 -12.18 -10.74
C TRP A 209 2.80 -11.46 -10.97
N GLY A 210 1.68 -12.13 -10.69
CA GLY A 210 0.34 -11.66 -11.10
C GLY A 210 -0.39 -10.73 -10.16
N GLY A 211 0.15 -10.33 -9.01
CA GLY A 211 -0.55 -9.39 -8.13
C GLY A 211 -1.68 -10.00 -7.30
N ILE A 212 -2.63 -9.13 -6.88
CA ILE A 212 -3.77 -9.49 -6.03
C ILE A 212 -5.07 -9.25 -6.78
N VAL A 213 -5.95 -10.25 -6.78
CA VAL A 213 -7.30 -10.15 -7.32
C VAL A 213 -8.32 -10.32 -6.20
N LEU A 214 -9.25 -9.35 -6.07
CA LEU A 214 -10.44 -9.48 -5.23
C LEU A 214 -11.69 -9.59 -6.11
N ILE A 215 -12.48 -10.62 -5.88
CA ILE A 215 -13.76 -10.82 -6.57
C ILE A 215 -14.89 -10.74 -5.53
N GLY A 216 -15.61 -9.61 -5.55
CA GLY A 216 -16.72 -9.34 -4.64
C GLY A 216 -18.08 -9.78 -5.20
N LYS A 217 -19.15 -9.11 -4.75
CA LYS A 217 -20.53 -9.35 -5.21
C LYS A 217 -21.31 -8.06 -5.54
N ALA A 218 -20.63 -6.93 -5.60
CA ALA A 218 -21.22 -5.62 -5.87
C ALA A 218 -21.41 -5.34 -7.37
N PRO A 219 -22.41 -4.52 -7.73
CA PRO A 219 -22.83 -4.35 -9.12
C PRO A 219 -21.72 -4.01 -10.11
N HIS A 220 -21.79 -4.62 -11.29
CA HIS A 220 -21.06 -4.26 -12.49
C HIS A 220 -22.05 -4.19 -13.66
N ASN A 221 -21.60 -3.74 -14.83
CA ASN A 221 -22.46 -3.44 -15.97
C ASN A 221 -22.36 -4.47 -17.13
N ARG A 222 -21.82 -5.66 -16.83
CA ARG A 222 -21.55 -6.75 -17.79
C ARG A 222 -22.60 -7.85 -17.68
N PRO A 223 -22.81 -8.66 -18.74
CA PRO A 223 -23.65 -9.84 -18.64
C PRO A 223 -23.18 -10.76 -17.50
N ALA A 224 -24.12 -11.40 -16.80
CA ALA A 224 -23.78 -12.28 -15.68
C ALA A 224 -22.86 -13.46 -16.05
N SER A 225 -22.85 -13.85 -17.33
CA SER A 225 -21.97 -14.89 -17.88
C SER A 225 -20.53 -14.42 -18.10
N GLN A 226 -20.22 -13.12 -17.93
CA GLN A 226 -18.89 -12.56 -18.09
C GLN A 226 -17.91 -13.26 -17.14
N ALA A 227 -16.79 -13.72 -17.70
CA ALA A 227 -15.66 -14.20 -16.92
C ALA A 227 -14.76 -13.02 -16.53
N PRO A 228 -14.08 -13.09 -15.37
CA PRO A 228 -12.91 -12.24 -15.13
C PRO A 228 -11.87 -12.49 -16.22
N GLU A 229 -11.11 -11.47 -16.61
CA GLU A 229 -10.00 -11.67 -17.54
C GLU A 229 -8.79 -12.31 -16.84
N GLY A 230 -7.65 -12.34 -17.53
CA GLY A 230 -6.43 -12.93 -16.97
C GLY A 230 -6.55 -14.43 -16.72
N GLY A 231 -7.39 -15.15 -17.48
CA GLY A 231 -7.50 -16.61 -17.37
C GLY A 231 -7.86 -17.12 -15.97
N ILE A 232 -8.40 -16.27 -15.09
CA ILE A 232 -8.74 -16.60 -13.70
C ILE A 232 -9.83 -17.67 -13.65
N GLY A 233 -10.67 -17.73 -14.69
CA GLY A 233 -11.75 -18.70 -14.82
C GLY A 233 -12.94 -18.39 -13.90
N GLY A 234 -14.05 -19.08 -14.13
CA GLY A 234 -15.32 -18.81 -13.45
C GLY A 234 -16.14 -17.72 -14.15
N GLN A 235 -17.21 -17.27 -13.48
CA GLN A 235 -18.11 -16.23 -13.95
C GLN A 235 -18.33 -15.23 -12.82
N LEU A 236 -18.47 -13.95 -13.16
CA LEU A 236 -18.82 -12.92 -12.21
C LEU A 236 -20.25 -13.15 -11.68
N GLY A 237 -21.20 -13.53 -12.53
CA GLY A 237 -22.60 -13.61 -12.11
C GLY A 237 -23.24 -12.22 -12.10
N ALA A 238 -24.45 -12.09 -11.58
CA ALA A 238 -25.24 -10.87 -11.73
C ALA A 238 -24.89 -9.74 -10.74
N PHE A 239 -24.02 -10.01 -9.76
CA PHE A 239 -23.57 -9.15 -8.65
C PHE A 239 -24.53 -8.03 -8.23
N THR A 240 -25.25 -8.23 -7.12
CA THR A 240 -26.30 -7.30 -6.68
C THR A 240 -26.08 -6.71 -5.29
N ASP A 241 -25.02 -7.13 -4.57
CA ASP A 241 -24.78 -6.72 -3.20
C ASP A 241 -23.75 -5.57 -3.13
N ALA A 242 -24.24 -4.34 -3.22
CA ALA A 242 -23.40 -3.15 -3.11
C ALA A 242 -22.68 -3.02 -1.76
N ALA A 243 -23.15 -3.71 -0.71
CA ALA A 243 -22.53 -3.69 0.62
C ALA A 243 -21.61 -4.89 0.86
N ASP A 244 -21.33 -5.71 -0.16
CA ASP A 244 -20.43 -6.87 -0.06
C ASP A 244 -19.08 -6.48 0.57
N ASN A 245 -18.50 -7.43 1.29
CA ASN A 245 -17.28 -7.23 2.05
C ASN A 245 -16.29 -8.37 1.78
N SER A 246 -15.26 -8.06 1.00
CA SER A 246 -14.15 -8.94 0.64
C SER A 246 -12.97 -8.84 1.62
N GLY A 247 -13.11 -8.08 2.72
CA GLY A 247 -12.15 -7.94 3.80
C GLY A 247 -11.55 -6.53 3.96
N THR A 248 -10.34 -6.48 4.50
CA THR A 248 -9.61 -5.24 4.79
C THR A 248 -8.19 -5.35 4.26
N LEU A 249 -7.79 -4.42 3.39
CA LEU A 249 -6.40 -4.20 3.00
C LEU A 249 -5.98 -2.84 3.55
N LYS A 250 -5.00 -2.84 4.46
CA LYS A 250 -4.50 -1.62 5.07
C LYS A 250 -2.98 -1.62 5.26
N TYR A 251 -2.30 -0.56 4.85
CA TYR A 251 -0.82 -0.48 4.86
C TYR A 251 -0.19 -1.68 4.15
N VAL A 252 -0.53 -1.83 2.87
CA VAL A 252 -0.07 -2.93 2.02
C VAL A 252 0.76 -2.37 0.87
N ARG A 253 1.90 -3.02 0.60
CA ARG A 253 2.71 -2.79 -0.60
C ARG A 253 2.57 -3.97 -1.54
N ILE A 254 2.31 -3.68 -2.82
CA ILE A 254 2.22 -4.65 -3.90
C ILE A 254 3.25 -4.22 -4.94
N GLU A 255 4.34 -4.97 -5.02
CA GLU A 255 5.52 -4.60 -5.77
C GLU A 255 5.76 -5.63 -6.88
N PHE A 256 6.02 -5.17 -8.10
CA PHE A 256 6.34 -6.02 -9.25
C PHE A 256 5.24 -7.02 -9.65
N GLY A 257 3.99 -6.74 -9.25
CA GLY A 257 2.80 -7.47 -9.70
C GLY A 257 2.43 -7.11 -11.14
N GLY A 258 1.24 -7.48 -11.59
CA GLY A 258 0.74 -7.13 -12.92
C GLY A 258 1.38 -7.95 -14.05
N ILE A 259 0.74 -9.03 -14.52
CA ILE A 259 1.32 -9.95 -15.49
C ILE A 259 0.39 -10.21 -16.67
N SER A 260 0.94 -10.19 -17.88
CA SER A 260 0.25 -10.72 -19.06
C SER A 260 0.27 -12.23 -19.06
N LEU A 261 -0.91 -12.85 -19.22
CA LEU A 261 -1.10 -14.28 -19.06
C LEU A 261 -1.23 -15.04 -20.39
N THR A 262 -1.41 -14.33 -21.49
CA THR A 262 -1.45 -14.92 -22.83
C THR A 262 -0.75 -14.03 -23.85
N SER A 263 -0.59 -14.50 -25.08
CA SER A 263 -0.20 -13.65 -26.21
C SER A 263 -1.38 -12.84 -26.78
N GLU A 264 -2.59 -13.03 -26.27
CA GLU A 264 -3.77 -12.26 -26.66
C GLU A 264 -3.75 -10.92 -25.92
N ALA A 265 -4.00 -9.83 -26.65
CA ALA A 265 -4.06 -8.50 -26.06
C ALA A 265 -5.26 -8.35 -25.12
N ASN A 266 -5.09 -7.62 -24.01
CA ASN A 266 -6.13 -7.39 -23.00
C ASN A 266 -6.51 -8.68 -22.25
N SER A 267 -5.52 -9.54 -21.98
CA SER A 267 -5.65 -10.73 -21.14
C SER A 267 -4.56 -10.76 -20.06
N GLU A 268 -4.65 -9.84 -19.12
CA GLU A 268 -3.67 -9.62 -18.07
C GLU A 268 -4.29 -9.64 -16.67
N ILE A 269 -3.44 -9.63 -15.64
CA ILE A 269 -3.82 -9.33 -14.25
C ILE A 269 -2.97 -8.13 -13.84
N ASN A 270 -3.48 -7.27 -12.96
CA ASN A 270 -2.89 -5.98 -12.59
C ASN A 270 -2.15 -6.06 -11.25
N GLY A 271 -1.68 -4.91 -10.75
CA GLY A 271 -1.13 -4.84 -9.40
C GLY A 271 -2.19 -5.20 -8.36
N LEU A 272 -3.29 -4.43 -8.34
CA LEU A 272 -4.50 -4.72 -7.57
C LEU A 272 -5.72 -4.70 -8.50
N THR A 273 -6.25 -5.88 -8.81
CA THR A 273 -7.44 -6.07 -9.64
C THR A 273 -8.69 -6.25 -8.78
N LEU A 274 -9.75 -5.50 -9.07
CA LEU A 274 -10.95 -5.42 -8.24
C LEU A 274 -12.21 -5.69 -9.07
N TYR A 275 -12.72 -6.92 -9.05
CA TYR A 275 -13.98 -7.28 -9.72
C TYR A 275 -15.16 -7.16 -8.76
N GLY A 276 -16.06 -6.20 -9.00
CA GLY A 276 -17.32 -6.10 -8.26
C GLY A 276 -17.13 -6.00 -6.74
N VAL A 277 -16.08 -5.33 -6.26
CA VAL A 277 -15.79 -5.25 -4.83
C VAL A 277 -16.75 -4.27 -4.15
N GLY A 278 -17.40 -4.70 -3.06
CA GLY A 278 -18.43 -3.93 -2.39
C GLY A 278 -17.93 -2.90 -1.39
N SER A 279 -18.80 -1.93 -1.07
CA SER A 279 -18.54 -0.82 -0.15
C SER A 279 -18.31 -1.24 1.31
N GLY A 280 -18.61 -2.50 1.67
CA GLY A 280 -18.25 -3.06 2.98
C GLY A 280 -16.76 -3.42 3.10
N THR A 281 -16.03 -3.48 1.98
CA THR A 281 -14.59 -3.73 1.92
C THR A 281 -13.80 -2.46 2.25
N THR A 282 -12.69 -2.59 2.97
CA THR A 282 -11.80 -1.45 3.27
C THR A 282 -10.51 -1.55 2.47
N ILE A 283 -10.19 -0.49 1.72
CA ILE A 283 -8.93 -0.30 0.99
C ILE A 283 -8.29 1.02 1.45
N ASP A 284 -7.18 0.96 2.19
CA ASP A 284 -6.61 2.15 2.86
C ASP A 284 -5.08 2.07 2.93
N HIS A 285 -4.34 3.07 2.45
CA HIS A 285 -2.85 3.02 2.41
C HIS A 285 -2.33 1.81 1.63
N ILE A 286 -2.58 1.80 0.32
CA ILE A 286 -2.03 0.79 -0.60
C ILE A 286 -1.01 1.46 -1.51
N GLN A 287 0.13 0.82 -1.68
CA GLN A 287 1.11 1.21 -2.68
C GLN A 287 1.26 0.07 -3.66
N VAL A 288 1.01 0.36 -4.92
CA VAL A 288 1.35 -0.51 -6.04
C VAL A 288 2.56 0.09 -6.73
N SER A 289 3.58 -0.72 -7.00
CA SER A 289 4.79 -0.26 -7.66
C SER A 289 5.35 -1.26 -8.65
N TYR A 290 5.92 -0.76 -9.75
CA TYR A 290 6.50 -1.60 -10.81
C TYR A 290 5.51 -2.65 -11.32
N SER A 291 4.21 -2.34 -11.32
CA SER A 291 3.20 -3.22 -11.91
C SER A 291 3.54 -3.41 -13.40
N GLY A 292 3.56 -4.64 -13.90
CA GLY A 292 3.78 -4.93 -15.32
C GLY A 292 2.58 -4.63 -16.20
N ASP A 293 1.50 -4.18 -15.60
CA ASP A 293 0.29 -3.68 -16.22
C ASP A 293 -0.23 -2.50 -15.38
N ASP A 294 -1.53 -2.29 -15.33
CA ASP A 294 -2.17 -1.29 -14.49
C ASP A 294 -1.79 -1.43 -13.02
N SER A 295 -1.68 -0.28 -12.34
CA SER A 295 -1.43 -0.29 -10.90
C SER A 295 -2.70 -0.68 -10.13
N TYR A 296 -3.83 -0.07 -10.48
CA TYR A 296 -5.14 -0.37 -9.92
C TYR A 296 -6.16 -0.45 -11.04
N GLU A 297 -6.95 -1.51 -11.06
CA GLU A 297 -8.04 -1.64 -12.00
C GLU A 297 -9.33 -2.07 -11.30
N TRP A 298 -10.38 -1.28 -11.51
CA TRP A 298 -11.72 -1.56 -11.00
C TRP A 298 -12.64 -2.01 -12.13
N PHE A 299 -13.08 -3.25 -12.03
CA PHE A 299 -14.13 -3.81 -12.87
C PHE A 299 -15.46 -3.83 -12.13
N GLY A 300 -16.19 -2.72 -12.22
CA GLY A 300 -17.42 -2.54 -11.46
C GLY A 300 -17.18 -2.40 -9.96
N GLY A 301 -18.24 -2.54 -9.18
CA GLY A 301 -18.21 -2.46 -7.72
C GLY A 301 -18.46 -1.07 -7.15
N THR A 302 -18.41 -1.00 -5.83
CA THR A 302 -18.77 0.18 -5.02
C THR A 302 -17.77 0.44 -3.89
N VAL A 303 -16.66 -0.29 -3.86
CA VAL A 303 -15.61 -0.14 -2.85
C VAL A 303 -15.08 1.29 -2.82
N ASN A 304 -14.88 1.81 -1.61
CA ASN A 304 -14.24 3.11 -1.43
C ASN A 304 -12.79 2.91 -0.97
N ALA A 305 -11.90 3.81 -1.37
CA ALA A 305 -10.47 3.70 -1.06
C ALA A 305 -9.84 5.04 -0.64
N LYS A 306 -8.89 5.00 0.29
CA LYS A 306 -8.08 6.18 0.65
C LYS A 306 -6.59 5.91 0.62
N TYR A 307 -5.79 6.94 0.34
CA TYR A 307 -4.34 6.91 0.41
C TYR A 307 -3.73 5.86 -0.53
N LEU A 308 -3.94 6.04 -1.82
CA LEU A 308 -3.43 5.14 -2.86
C LEU A 308 -2.14 5.71 -3.46
N VAL A 309 -1.16 4.86 -3.69
CA VAL A 309 0.08 5.20 -4.41
C VAL A 309 0.23 4.27 -5.60
N ALA A 310 0.32 4.84 -6.80
CA ALA A 310 0.80 4.19 -8.02
C ALA A 310 2.21 4.72 -8.29
N TYR A 311 3.20 3.83 -8.26
CA TYR A 311 4.60 4.23 -8.35
C TYR A 311 5.34 3.44 -9.43
N ARG A 312 5.63 4.11 -10.54
CA ARG A 312 6.30 3.54 -11.72
C ARG A 312 5.56 2.27 -12.18
N GLY A 313 4.26 2.35 -12.46
CA GLY A 313 3.56 1.30 -13.20
C GLY A 313 4.09 1.20 -14.64
N PHE A 314 3.82 0.08 -15.31
CA PHE A 314 4.13 -0.08 -16.73
C PHE A 314 3.04 0.55 -17.57
N ASP A 315 1.78 0.15 -17.34
CA ASP A 315 0.62 0.74 -18.02
C ASP A 315 -0.09 1.80 -17.18
N ASP A 316 -1.42 1.79 -17.03
CA ASP A 316 -2.17 2.89 -16.44
C ASP A 316 -2.05 2.93 -14.91
N ASP A 317 -2.16 4.12 -14.31
CA ASP A 317 -2.11 4.23 -12.85
C ASP A 317 -3.44 3.87 -12.18
N PHE A 318 -4.55 4.35 -12.75
CA PHE A 318 -5.91 4.10 -12.26
C PHE A 318 -6.85 3.83 -13.43
N ASP A 319 -7.14 2.56 -13.69
CA ASP A 319 -8.14 2.15 -14.68
C ASP A 319 -9.48 1.85 -14.00
N THR A 320 -10.56 2.35 -14.59
CA THR A 320 -11.92 2.08 -14.11
C THR A 320 -12.80 1.69 -15.28
N ASP A 321 -13.40 0.50 -15.18
CA ASP A 321 -14.37 0.01 -16.14
C ASP A 321 -15.58 -0.66 -15.44
N TRP A 322 -16.46 -1.18 -16.27
CA TRP A 322 -17.55 -2.09 -15.96
C TRP A 322 -18.53 -1.59 -14.89
N GLY A 323 -18.70 -0.28 -14.78
CA GLY A 323 -19.69 0.32 -13.90
C GLY A 323 -19.19 0.58 -12.49
N PHE A 324 -17.88 0.79 -12.29
CA PHE A 324 -17.36 1.14 -10.97
C PHE A 324 -17.98 2.47 -10.49
N THR A 325 -18.53 2.48 -9.27
CA THR A 325 -19.24 3.64 -8.69
C THR A 325 -18.73 4.03 -7.30
N GLY A 326 -17.56 3.50 -6.91
CA GLY A 326 -16.94 3.81 -5.64
C GLY A 326 -16.30 5.20 -5.57
N LYS A 327 -15.71 5.50 -4.42
CA LYS A 327 -15.07 6.78 -4.13
C LYS A 327 -13.61 6.58 -3.76
N VAL A 328 -12.73 7.42 -4.26
CA VAL A 328 -11.30 7.40 -3.94
C VAL A 328 -10.87 8.79 -3.46
N GLN A 329 -10.14 8.87 -2.35
CA GLN A 329 -9.57 10.13 -1.87
C GLN A 329 -8.10 10.01 -1.47
N PHE A 330 -7.30 11.01 -1.85
CA PHE A 330 -5.85 11.05 -1.65
C PHE A 330 -5.16 9.95 -2.44
N ALA A 331 -4.98 10.19 -3.73
CA ALA A 331 -4.25 9.29 -4.61
C ALA A 331 -3.00 9.99 -5.18
N LEU A 332 -1.89 9.26 -5.24
CA LEU A 332 -0.62 9.72 -5.78
C LEU A 332 -0.20 8.82 -6.93
N SER A 333 0.14 9.43 -8.06
CA SER A 333 0.84 8.79 -9.18
C SER A 333 2.20 9.45 -9.36
N ILE A 334 3.26 8.64 -9.39
CA ILE A 334 4.63 9.07 -9.73
C ILE A 334 5.16 8.11 -10.79
N ARG A 335 5.38 8.62 -11.99
CA ARG A 335 5.78 7.83 -13.16
C ARG A 335 7.28 7.97 -13.44
N ASP A 336 7.85 6.95 -14.08
CA ASP A 336 9.15 7.09 -14.72
C ASP A 336 8.96 7.63 -16.14
N PRO A 337 9.46 8.83 -16.49
CA PRO A 337 9.34 9.37 -17.84
C PRO A 337 10.03 8.51 -18.92
N LYS A 338 10.80 7.51 -18.52
CA LYS A 338 11.50 6.54 -19.37
C LYS A 338 10.91 5.14 -19.28
N VAL A 339 9.69 4.91 -18.81
CA VAL A 339 9.07 3.57 -18.84
C VAL A 339 7.57 3.76 -19.06
N ALA A 340 6.98 3.10 -20.04
CA ALA A 340 5.56 3.15 -20.41
C ALA A 340 5.21 1.90 -21.21
N ASP A 341 3.95 1.49 -21.23
CA ASP A 341 3.50 0.36 -22.04
C ASP A 341 3.40 0.71 -23.53
N GLN A 342 3.44 -0.32 -24.38
CA GLN A 342 3.24 -0.24 -25.83
C GLN A 342 1.82 0.21 -26.26
N SER A 343 0.82 0.04 -25.40
CA SER A 343 -0.60 0.41 -25.56
C SER A 343 -0.82 1.93 -25.51
N SER A 344 0.14 2.67 -24.95
CA SER A 344 0.10 4.09 -24.60
C SER A 344 -0.45 4.39 -23.20
N SER A 345 0.45 4.55 -22.22
CA SER A 345 0.06 4.68 -20.81
C SER A 345 -0.46 6.06 -20.41
N ASN A 346 -1.35 6.03 -19.43
CA ASN A 346 -2.16 7.11 -18.91
C ASN A 346 -2.08 7.19 -17.38
N GLY A 347 -2.43 8.36 -16.84
CA GLY A 347 -2.66 8.52 -15.40
C GLY A 347 -4.02 7.95 -14.99
N PHE A 348 -5.02 8.16 -15.84
CA PHE A 348 -6.33 7.54 -15.74
C PHE A 348 -6.74 7.04 -17.13
N GLU A 349 -7.20 5.81 -17.18
CA GLU A 349 -8.13 5.35 -18.20
C GLU A 349 -9.49 5.11 -17.52
N SER A 350 -10.56 5.60 -18.13
CA SER A 350 -11.89 5.40 -17.58
C SER A 350 -12.89 5.15 -18.69
N ASP A 351 -13.49 3.98 -18.58
CA ASP A 351 -14.35 3.38 -19.56
C ASP A 351 -15.63 2.88 -18.95
N ASN A 352 -16.69 2.81 -19.76
CA ASN A 352 -17.89 2.09 -19.34
C ASN A 352 -18.03 0.74 -20.04
N PHE A 353 -17.31 0.56 -21.15
CA PHE A 353 -17.48 -0.54 -22.10
C PHE A 353 -16.18 -0.94 -22.77
N ASN A 354 -16.10 -2.21 -23.17
CA ASN A 354 -15.08 -2.63 -24.12
C ASN A 354 -15.35 -2.01 -25.49
N SER A 355 -14.31 -1.90 -26.30
CA SER A 355 -14.42 -1.39 -27.67
C SER A 355 -15.43 -2.22 -28.47
N GLY A 356 -16.34 -1.54 -29.18
CA GLY A 356 -17.37 -2.18 -30.01
C GLY A 356 -18.65 -2.58 -29.26
N GLU A 357 -18.70 -2.47 -27.93
CA GLU A 357 -19.89 -2.79 -27.16
C GLU A 357 -20.82 -1.58 -26.97
N ASN A 358 -22.12 -1.87 -26.79
CA ASN A 358 -23.17 -0.88 -26.53
C ASN A 358 -23.11 0.34 -27.47
N ALA A 359 -23.24 0.08 -28.77
CA ALA A 359 -23.24 1.09 -29.81
C ALA A 359 -24.19 2.26 -29.49
N ALA A 360 -23.83 3.47 -29.94
CA ALA A 360 -24.61 4.68 -29.68
C ALA A 360 -26.10 4.49 -30.02
N GLY A 361 -26.97 4.76 -29.04
CA GLY A 361 -28.42 4.59 -29.16
C GLY A 361 -28.95 3.23 -28.71
N THR A 362 -28.09 2.28 -28.34
CA THR A 362 -28.51 1.03 -27.68
C THR A 362 -29.03 1.32 -26.28
N PRO A 363 -30.26 0.88 -25.91
CA PRO A 363 -30.77 1.06 -24.57
C PRO A 363 -29.90 0.35 -23.53
N LEU A 364 -29.43 1.10 -22.53
CA LEU A 364 -28.68 0.55 -21.41
C LEU A 364 -29.63 -0.02 -20.36
N SER A 365 -29.21 -1.10 -19.70
CA SER A 365 -29.96 -1.78 -18.63
C SER A 365 -29.02 -2.44 -17.62
N ALA A 366 -29.54 -2.96 -16.51
CA ALA A 366 -28.73 -3.68 -15.53
C ALA A 366 -28.01 -4.86 -16.17
N ASN A 367 -26.71 -5.05 -15.87
CA ASN A 367 -25.85 -6.08 -16.49
C ASN A 367 -25.71 -5.95 -18.02
N ASN A 368 -26.05 -4.79 -18.58
CA ASN A 368 -25.84 -4.44 -19.98
C ASN A 368 -25.82 -2.91 -20.11
N GLY A 369 -24.78 -2.26 -19.60
CA GLY A 369 -24.71 -0.80 -19.65
C GLY A 369 -24.75 -0.07 -18.33
N LEU A 370 -25.51 -0.60 -17.37
CA LEU A 370 -25.74 0.02 -16.09
C LEU A 370 -25.28 -0.87 -14.93
N PRO A 371 -24.70 -0.30 -13.86
CA PRO A 371 -24.44 1.14 -13.67
C PRO A 371 -23.40 1.72 -14.65
N LEU A 372 -23.43 3.03 -14.89
CA LEU A 372 -22.33 3.68 -15.60
C LEU A 372 -21.09 3.67 -14.70
N THR A 373 -19.89 3.58 -15.28
CA THR A 373 -18.62 3.82 -14.59
C THR A 373 -18.63 5.28 -14.18
N GLN A 374 -18.93 5.51 -12.91
CA GLN A 374 -19.15 6.82 -12.32
C GLN A 374 -18.43 6.92 -10.97
N PRO A 375 -17.13 6.61 -10.88
CA PRO A 375 -16.43 6.77 -9.62
C PRO A 375 -16.17 8.25 -9.34
N THR A 376 -15.96 8.58 -8.07
CA THR A 376 -15.55 9.93 -7.66
C THR A 376 -14.15 9.86 -7.03
N PHE A 377 -13.17 10.39 -7.75
CA PHE A 377 -11.80 10.61 -7.28
C PHE A 377 -11.66 12.06 -6.79
N ALA A 378 -11.19 12.23 -5.56
CA ALA A 378 -10.93 13.53 -4.96
C ALA A 378 -9.48 13.64 -4.46
N ASN A 379 -8.87 14.81 -4.64
CA ASN A 379 -7.52 15.08 -4.13
C ASN A 379 -6.47 14.13 -4.72
N VAL A 380 -6.30 14.16 -6.04
CA VAL A 380 -5.30 13.33 -6.76
C VAL A 380 -4.10 14.18 -7.16
N SER A 381 -2.89 13.66 -6.93
CA SER A 381 -1.63 14.23 -7.43
C SER A 381 -0.98 13.24 -8.40
N SER A 382 -0.81 13.62 -9.67
CA SER A 382 -0.16 12.78 -10.68
C SER A 382 1.01 13.51 -11.32
N PHE A 383 2.19 12.92 -11.24
CA PHE A 383 3.45 13.52 -11.64
C PHE A 383 4.21 12.60 -12.61
N LEU A 384 4.45 13.09 -13.83
CA LEU A 384 5.26 12.38 -14.84
C LEU A 384 6.66 12.99 -14.97
N THR A 385 6.77 14.28 -15.29
CA THR A 385 8.06 14.95 -15.48
C THR A 385 7.95 16.47 -15.27
N ASP A 386 9.01 17.08 -14.74
CA ASP A 386 9.23 18.53 -14.75
C ASP A 386 10.00 19.00 -15.99
N GLY A 387 10.57 18.07 -16.76
CA GLY A 387 11.19 18.32 -18.05
C GLY A 387 10.16 18.47 -19.19
N ALA A 388 10.66 18.46 -20.43
CA ALA A 388 9.78 18.44 -21.60
C ALA A 388 9.01 17.10 -21.65
N PRO A 389 7.66 17.12 -21.71
CA PRO A 389 6.89 15.90 -21.94
C PRO A 389 7.27 15.23 -23.27
N SER A 390 7.17 13.90 -23.34
CA SER A 390 7.52 13.15 -24.55
C SER A 390 6.63 13.50 -25.74
N ASN A 391 7.20 13.56 -26.94
CA ASN A 391 6.51 13.70 -28.23
C ASN A 391 6.52 12.42 -29.08
N ALA A 392 7.04 11.30 -28.58
CA ALA A 392 7.28 10.09 -29.39
C ALA A 392 6.92 8.77 -28.69
N SER A 393 6.43 7.83 -29.50
CA SER A 393 5.90 6.51 -29.13
C SER A 393 6.90 5.36 -29.11
N THR A 394 8.20 5.63 -29.09
CA THR A 394 9.21 4.56 -29.07
C THR A 394 10.53 5.07 -28.50
N ALA A 395 11.10 4.31 -27.58
CA ALA A 395 12.44 4.39 -27.01
C ALA A 395 12.57 5.10 -25.65
N SER A 396 12.04 4.45 -24.61
CA SER A 396 12.97 4.17 -23.52
C SER A 396 13.72 2.86 -23.78
N SER A 397 14.93 2.77 -23.26
CA SER A 397 15.88 1.69 -23.50
C SER A 397 15.46 0.32 -22.91
N GLY A 398 14.23 0.17 -22.42
CA GLY A 398 13.70 -1.02 -21.76
C GLY A 398 12.47 -1.67 -22.43
N GLY A 399 12.03 -1.16 -23.61
CA GLY A 399 10.88 -1.71 -24.36
C GLY A 399 9.59 -0.88 -24.33
N SER A 400 9.63 0.40 -23.96
CA SER A 400 8.42 1.15 -23.62
C SER A 400 7.71 1.84 -24.79
N GLY A 401 6.39 1.78 -24.89
CA GLY A 401 5.63 2.64 -25.80
C GLY A 401 5.54 4.11 -25.36
N PRO A 402 4.56 4.88 -25.87
CA PRO A 402 4.34 6.28 -25.49
C PRO A 402 3.65 6.43 -24.13
N TYR A 403 3.85 7.59 -23.50
CA TYR A 403 2.82 8.17 -22.64
C TYR A 403 1.77 8.87 -23.51
N GLN A 404 0.50 8.84 -23.12
CA GLN A 404 -0.58 9.53 -23.81
C GLN A 404 -1.18 10.66 -22.95
N SER A 405 -2.02 10.33 -21.97
CA SER A 405 -2.86 11.32 -21.28
C SER A 405 -2.79 11.21 -19.77
N ALA A 406 -2.84 12.34 -19.06
CA ALA A 406 -3.06 12.32 -17.62
C ALA A 406 -4.46 11.76 -17.28
N MET A 407 -5.44 12.07 -18.13
CA MET A 407 -6.81 11.58 -18.04
C MET A 407 -7.35 11.25 -19.44
N HIS A 408 -7.47 9.96 -19.79
CA HIS A 408 -8.20 9.49 -20.96
C HIS A 408 -9.60 9.04 -20.53
N LEU A 409 -10.60 9.88 -20.80
CA LEU A 409 -11.98 9.64 -20.36
C LEU A 409 -12.84 9.30 -21.56
N ARG A 410 -13.30 8.05 -21.66
CA ARG A 410 -13.86 7.52 -22.91
C ARG A 410 -15.02 6.53 -22.70
N ARG A 411 -15.55 6.05 -23.83
CA ARG A 411 -16.60 5.02 -23.95
C ARG A 411 -17.75 5.14 -22.94
N ASN A 412 -18.35 6.33 -22.83
CA ASN A 412 -19.51 6.63 -21.98
C ASN A 412 -19.25 6.62 -20.46
N THR A 413 -18.00 6.81 -20.04
CA THR A 413 -17.67 7.08 -18.63
C THR A 413 -18.42 8.31 -18.10
N ALA A 414 -18.71 8.27 -16.81
CA ALA A 414 -19.26 9.36 -16.01
C ALA A 414 -18.36 9.66 -14.79
N ILE A 415 -17.07 9.32 -14.85
CA ILE A 415 -16.10 9.59 -13.78
C ILE A 415 -16.09 11.05 -13.32
N SER A 416 -15.83 11.26 -12.04
CA SER A 416 -15.57 12.58 -11.46
C SER A 416 -14.16 12.64 -10.88
N ILE A 417 -13.37 13.63 -11.29
CA ILE A 417 -12.01 13.91 -10.81
C ILE A 417 -12.00 15.33 -10.26
N ILE A 418 -11.89 15.46 -8.93
CA ILE A 418 -12.14 16.70 -8.21
C ILE A 418 -10.92 17.10 -7.36
N ASN A 419 -10.57 18.39 -7.37
CA ASN A 419 -9.49 18.96 -6.56
C ASN A 419 -8.14 18.27 -6.80
N SER A 420 -7.72 18.14 -8.05
CA SER A 420 -6.54 17.34 -8.43
C SER A 420 -5.47 18.15 -9.17
N VAL A 421 -4.25 17.62 -9.25
CA VAL A 421 -3.13 18.21 -10.00
C VAL A 421 -2.45 17.15 -10.87
N PHE A 422 -2.21 17.49 -12.13
CA PHE A 422 -1.56 16.64 -13.12
C PHE A 422 -0.41 17.41 -13.76
N VAL A 423 0.81 16.85 -13.74
CA VAL A 423 2.00 17.56 -14.20
C VAL A 423 2.87 16.68 -15.10
N GLY A 424 3.24 17.21 -16.26
CA GLY A 424 4.25 16.60 -17.14
C GLY A 424 3.73 15.64 -18.19
N TRP A 425 2.41 15.47 -18.30
CA TRP A 425 1.79 14.55 -19.26
C TRP A 425 1.74 15.12 -20.68
N PRO A 426 1.92 14.32 -21.75
CA PRO A 426 1.79 14.81 -23.12
C PRO A 426 0.42 15.45 -23.37
N GLU A 427 -0.65 14.77 -22.99
CA GLU A 427 -2.01 15.29 -22.94
C GLU A 427 -2.46 15.44 -21.48
N GLY A 428 -3.08 16.57 -21.13
CA GLY A 428 -3.64 16.75 -19.80
C GLY A 428 -4.97 16.00 -19.66
N LEU A 429 -6.03 16.57 -20.24
CA LEU A 429 -7.33 15.91 -20.40
C LEU A 429 -7.55 15.50 -21.85
N ARG A 430 -7.79 14.22 -22.09
CA ARG A 430 -8.33 13.68 -23.34
C ARG A 430 -9.79 13.25 -23.11
N LEU A 431 -10.72 14.08 -23.58
CA LEU A 431 -12.14 13.80 -23.52
C LEU A 431 -12.58 13.13 -24.82
N ASP A 432 -12.81 11.83 -24.76
CA ASP A 432 -13.02 10.97 -25.92
C ASP A 432 -14.42 10.32 -25.88
N GLY A 433 -15.01 10.10 -27.04
CA GLY A 433 -16.26 9.37 -27.16
C GLY A 433 -17.23 9.97 -28.17
N THR A 434 -18.50 9.60 -28.03
CA THR A 434 -19.57 10.00 -28.94
C THR A 434 -20.32 11.21 -28.40
N ALA A 435 -21.03 11.90 -29.31
CA ALA A 435 -21.88 13.04 -28.95
C ALA A 435 -23.04 12.68 -28.00
N THR A 436 -23.39 11.39 -27.87
CA THR A 436 -24.48 10.87 -27.02
C THR A 436 -24.00 10.09 -25.80
N GLY A 437 -22.68 9.91 -25.64
CA GLY A 437 -22.08 9.18 -24.51
C GLY A 437 -21.33 10.11 -23.56
N THR A 438 -20.00 9.97 -23.49
CA THR A 438 -19.11 10.76 -22.63
C THR A 438 -19.40 12.27 -22.70
N TYR A 439 -19.69 12.81 -23.89
CA TYR A 439 -20.01 14.23 -24.06
C TYR A 439 -21.30 14.66 -23.35
N ILE A 440 -22.36 13.83 -23.39
CA ILE A 440 -23.60 14.12 -22.65
C ILE A 440 -23.34 14.07 -21.15
N ASN A 441 -22.60 13.07 -20.67
CA ASN A 441 -22.22 13.00 -19.27
C ASN A 441 -21.44 14.26 -18.83
N SER A 442 -20.61 14.79 -19.73
CA SER A 442 -19.82 16.00 -19.52
C SER A 442 -20.66 17.28 -19.43
N THR A 443 -21.83 17.32 -20.09
CA THR A 443 -22.69 18.51 -20.19
C THR A 443 -23.87 18.48 -19.22
N ASN A 444 -24.31 17.29 -18.78
CA ASN A 444 -25.38 17.13 -17.78
C ASN A 444 -24.87 17.05 -16.32
N GLY A 445 -23.55 17.04 -16.11
CA GLY A 445 -22.91 17.00 -14.79
C GLY A 445 -22.64 15.60 -14.24
N SER A 446 -23.00 14.54 -14.97
CA SER A 446 -22.70 13.16 -14.57
C SER A 446 -21.19 12.87 -14.57
N LEU A 447 -20.43 13.42 -15.52
CA LEU A 447 -18.97 13.46 -15.57
C LEU A 447 -18.50 14.84 -15.08
N GLU A 448 -17.60 14.89 -14.10
CA GLU A 448 -17.14 16.15 -13.50
C GLU A 448 -15.61 16.21 -13.33
N VAL A 449 -14.95 17.09 -14.09
CA VAL A 449 -13.55 17.45 -13.90
C VAL A 449 -13.51 18.87 -13.36
N ALA A 450 -13.29 19.03 -12.05
CA ALA A 450 -13.43 20.33 -11.37
C ALA A 450 -12.38 20.54 -10.26
N GLY A 451 -11.91 21.76 -10.09
CA GLY A 451 -10.79 22.07 -9.20
C GLY A 451 -9.48 21.40 -9.66
N VAL A 452 -9.33 21.16 -10.96
CA VAL A 452 -8.16 20.47 -11.52
C VAL A 452 -7.13 21.47 -12.06
N THR A 453 -5.87 21.22 -11.74
CA THR A 453 -4.72 21.94 -12.32
C THR A 453 -3.98 21.01 -13.27
N ILE A 454 -3.87 21.39 -14.54
CA ILE A 454 -3.03 20.73 -15.53
C ILE A 454 -1.81 21.63 -15.76
N ALA A 455 -0.61 21.08 -15.60
CA ALA A 455 0.62 21.84 -15.78
C ALA A 455 1.65 21.06 -16.59
N ASN A 456 2.50 21.80 -17.31
CA ASN A 456 3.58 21.21 -18.11
C ASN A 456 3.08 20.11 -19.07
N SER A 457 2.07 20.42 -19.89
CA SER A 457 1.55 19.49 -20.91
C SER A 457 1.69 20.08 -22.31
N LEU A 458 1.96 19.22 -23.31
CA LEU A 458 2.04 19.65 -24.71
C LEU A 458 0.65 20.05 -25.23
N THR A 459 -0.36 19.25 -24.90
CA THR A 459 -1.77 19.55 -25.17
C THR A 459 -2.55 19.45 -23.87
N ALA A 460 -2.84 20.59 -23.23
CA ALA A 460 -3.50 20.58 -21.93
C ALA A 460 -4.91 19.96 -21.99
N VAL A 461 -5.68 20.21 -23.06
CA VAL A 461 -7.02 19.67 -23.26
C VAL A 461 -7.21 19.26 -24.71
N ARG A 462 -7.67 18.04 -24.94
CA ARG A 462 -7.98 17.46 -26.25
C ARG A 462 -9.39 16.88 -26.27
N GLY A 463 -10.12 17.13 -27.35
CA GLY A 463 -11.29 16.34 -27.73
C GLY A 463 -10.90 15.22 -28.69
N ALA A 464 -11.52 14.05 -28.55
CA ALA A 464 -11.32 12.90 -29.43
C ALA A 464 -12.66 12.21 -29.78
N GLY A 465 -12.63 11.37 -30.82
CA GLY A 465 -13.84 10.76 -31.37
C GLY A 465 -14.75 11.81 -32.02
N ALA A 466 -15.98 11.92 -31.54
CA ALA A 466 -16.94 12.93 -32.00
C ALA A 466 -16.85 14.25 -31.22
N ILE A 467 -16.04 14.32 -30.16
CA ILE A 467 -15.87 15.50 -29.32
C ILE A 467 -14.77 16.37 -29.92
N THR A 468 -15.08 17.63 -30.25
CA THR A 468 -14.08 18.55 -30.80
C THR A 468 -13.17 19.12 -29.70
N ASN A 469 -11.99 19.60 -30.09
CA ASN A 469 -11.09 20.31 -29.16
C ASN A 469 -11.77 21.54 -28.53
N ASP A 470 -12.59 22.26 -29.29
CA ASP A 470 -13.32 23.42 -28.78
C ASP A 470 -14.35 23.02 -27.71
N GLN A 471 -15.07 21.92 -27.92
CA GLN A 471 -16.01 21.38 -26.94
C GLN A 471 -15.30 20.94 -25.66
N ALA A 472 -14.21 20.17 -25.78
CA ALA A 472 -13.43 19.73 -24.63
C ALA A 472 -12.82 20.91 -23.86
N THR A 473 -12.31 21.93 -24.58
CA THR A 473 -11.73 23.14 -24.00
C THR A 473 -12.80 23.99 -23.30
N ALA A 474 -13.97 24.19 -23.92
CA ALA A 474 -15.08 24.92 -23.33
C ALA A 474 -15.62 24.21 -22.08
N TYR A 475 -15.72 22.88 -22.12
CA TYR A 475 -15.99 22.03 -20.96
C TYR A 475 -14.95 22.35 -19.86
N PHE A 476 -13.66 22.14 -20.11
CA PHE A 476 -12.64 22.27 -19.06
C PHE A 476 -12.57 23.69 -18.46
N ASN A 477 -12.68 24.72 -19.28
CA ASN A 477 -12.55 26.13 -18.88
C ASN A 477 -13.82 26.77 -18.30
N ALA A 478 -14.93 26.02 -18.18
CA ALA A 478 -16.15 26.53 -17.58
C ALA A 478 -15.88 27.06 -16.15
N ALA A 479 -16.21 28.34 -15.89
CA ALA A 479 -15.82 29.04 -14.66
C ALA A 479 -16.23 28.31 -13.37
N ALA A 480 -17.41 27.67 -13.36
CA ALA A 480 -17.92 26.92 -12.22
C ALA A 480 -17.00 25.75 -11.81
N ARG A 481 -16.20 25.23 -12.75
CA ARG A 481 -15.27 24.13 -12.48
C ARG A 481 -13.96 24.57 -11.89
N LYS A 482 -13.65 25.86 -11.94
CA LYS A 482 -12.41 26.41 -11.39
C LYS A 482 -11.14 25.74 -11.91
N ASN A 483 -11.14 25.05 -13.06
CA ASN A 483 -9.91 24.40 -13.52
C ASN A 483 -8.84 25.42 -13.92
N THR A 484 -7.57 24.99 -13.98
CA THR A 484 -6.44 25.85 -14.31
C THR A 484 -5.46 25.12 -15.21
N ILE A 485 -4.93 25.82 -16.21
CA ILE A 485 -3.85 25.35 -17.08
C ILE A 485 -2.62 26.22 -16.79
N ILE A 486 -1.48 25.58 -16.50
CA ILE A 486 -0.18 26.24 -16.31
C ILE A 486 0.76 25.78 -17.43
N ALA A 487 1.26 26.73 -18.21
CA ALA A 487 2.20 26.43 -19.29
C ALA A 487 3.53 25.90 -18.74
N SER A 488 4.28 25.12 -19.54
CA SER A 488 5.59 24.59 -19.15
C SER A 488 6.57 25.68 -18.69
N ALA A 489 6.55 26.86 -19.33
CA ALA A 489 7.38 28.00 -18.97
C ALA A 489 7.08 28.55 -17.56
N ASP A 490 5.87 28.31 -17.06
CA ASP A 490 5.38 28.84 -15.78
C ASP A 490 5.29 27.74 -14.70
N LEU A 491 5.84 26.55 -14.92
CA LEU A 491 5.75 25.43 -13.98
C LEU A 491 6.22 25.80 -12.57
N ALA A 492 7.25 26.64 -12.46
CA ALA A 492 7.78 27.13 -11.18
C ALA A 492 6.72 27.89 -10.34
N SER A 493 5.69 28.47 -10.96
CA SER A 493 4.59 29.15 -10.27
C SER A 493 3.73 28.23 -9.39
N LEU A 494 3.76 26.92 -9.62
CA LEU A 494 3.08 25.95 -8.77
C LEU A 494 3.77 25.75 -7.42
N LEU A 495 5.02 26.17 -7.28
CA LEU A 495 5.81 25.99 -6.06
C LEU A 495 5.80 24.51 -5.60
N LEU A 496 6.05 23.58 -6.52
CA LEU A 496 6.23 22.16 -6.19
C LEU A 496 7.55 21.96 -5.42
N ASN A 497 7.64 20.91 -4.61
CA ASN A 497 8.91 20.57 -3.98
C ASN A 497 9.92 20.11 -5.03
N SER A 498 11.20 20.47 -4.89
CA SER A 498 12.24 20.07 -5.83
C SER A 498 12.43 18.54 -5.91
N ALA A 499 12.02 17.80 -4.87
CA ALA A 499 12.05 16.35 -4.86
C ALA A 499 10.74 15.71 -5.34
N THR A 500 9.75 16.45 -5.85
CA THR A 500 8.49 15.86 -6.35
C THR A 500 8.73 14.80 -7.44
N PHE A 501 9.70 15.02 -8.32
CA PHE A 501 10.04 14.11 -9.42
C PHE A 501 11.25 13.21 -9.12
N ASN A 502 11.76 13.21 -7.88
CA ASN A 502 12.84 12.31 -7.49
C ASN A 502 12.29 10.90 -7.26
N LEU A 503 12.50 10.00 -8.22
CA LEU A 503 11.99 8.63 -8.13
C LEU A 503 12.52 7.87 -6.90
N ALA A 504 13.76 8.09 -6.49
CA ALA A 504 14.33 7.35 -5.35
C ALA A 504 13.82 7.84 -3.98
N ALA A 505 13.40 9.10 -3.88
CA ALA A 505 12.93 9.71 -2.63
C ALA A 505 11.99 10.89 -2.93
N PRO A 506 10.76 10.62 -3.41
CA PRO A 506 9.87 11.67 -3.83
C PRO A 506 9.31 12.45 -2.63
N ASN A 507 9.13 13.76 -2.81
CA ASN A 507 8.35 14.59 -1.89
C ASN A 507 7.26 15.32 -2.70
N PRO A 508 6.03 14.77 -2.75
CA PRO A 508 4.93 15.34 -3.54
C PRO A 508 4.21 16.51 -2.86
N ARG A 509 4.63 16.91 -1.65
CA ARG A 509 4.00 18.03 -0.94
C ARG A 509 4.30 19.34 -1.66
N PRO A 510 3.30 20.16 -2.01
CA PRO A 510 3.56 21.51 -2.51
C PRO A 510 4.23 22.36 -1.42
N GLN A 511 5.04 23.34 -1.82
CA GLN A 511 5.65 24.28 -0.91
C GLN A 511 4.61 25.25 -0.32
N ALA A 512 4.97 25.92 0.77
CA ALA A 512 4.16 26.97 1.35
C ALA A 512 3.80 28.05 0.30
N SER A 513 2.56 28.55 0.36
CA SER A 513 2.01 29.53 -0.60
C SER A 513 1.77 29.01 -2.01
N SER A 514 1.94 27.71 -2.28
CA SER A 514 1.53 27.14 -3.57
C SER A 514 0.08 27.48 -3.91
N PRO A 515 -0.25 27.85 -5.16
CA PRO A 515 -1.62 28.09 -5.59
C PRO A 515 -2.52 26.85 -5.46
N LEU A 516 -1.94 25.66 -5.33
CA LEU A 516 -2.66 24.41 -5.05
C LEU A 516 -3.28 24.41 -3.65
N LEU A 517 -2.73 25.16 -2.70
CA LEU A 517 -3.18 25.22 -1.31
C LEU A 517 -4.25 26.30 -1.06
N VAL A 518 -4.67 27.04 -2.09
CA VAL A 518 -5.64 28.13 -1.96
C VAL A 518 -7.06 27.58 -1.93
N ALA A 519 -7.73 27.69 -0.77
CA ALA A 519 -9.08 27.16 -0.57
C ALA A 519 -10.13 27.66 -1.58
N ALA A 520 -10.05 28.94 -2.00
CA ALA A 520 -10.96 29.50 -2.99
C ALA A 520 -10.91 28.78 -4.35
N ASN A 521 -9.75 28.18 -4.67
CA ASN A 521 -9.50 27.44 -5.90
C ASN A 521 -10.02 25.99 -5.82
N ALA A 522 -10.36 25.48 -4.64
CA ALA A 522 -10.91 24.15 -4.46
C ALA A 522 -12.44 24.14 -4.61
N ILE A 523 -12.97 22.97 -4.95
CA ILE A 523 -14.38 22.60 -4.83
C ILE A 523 -14.63 22.17 -3.38
N THR A 524 -15.75 22.61 -2.80
CA THR A 524 -16.16 22.32 -1.42
C THR A 524 -17.66 22.04 -1.42
N GLY A 525 -18.08 20.89 -1.93
CA GLY A 525 -19.51 20.53 -2.07
C GLY A 525 -19.76 19.58 -3.24
N GLY A 526 -21.01 19.47 -3.68
CA GLY A 526 -21.38 18.60 -4.81
C GLY A 526 -21.07 17.13 -4.51
N LYS A 527 -20.44 16.43 -5.46
CA LYS A 527 -20.11 14.99 -5.32
C LYS A 527 -19.13 14.67 -4.19
N ILE A 528 -18.38 15.67 -3.70
CA ILE A 528 -17.47 15.51 -2.56
C ILE A 528 -18.07 16.00 -1.22
N ALA A 529 -19.38 16.27 -1.17
CA ALA A 529 -20.09 16.58 0.09
C ALA A 529 -20.39 15.32 0.93
N ASP A 530 -20.22 14.14 0.34
CA ASP A 530 -20.42 12.86 1.01
C ASP A 530 -19.44 12.66 2.18
N THR A 531 -19.90 12.07 3.27
CA THR A 531 -19.13 11.89 4.52
C THR A 531 -17.91 10.98 4.38
N PHE A 532 -17.82 10.20 3.30
CA PHE A 532 -16.60 9.48 2.97
C PHE A 532 -15.41 10.44 2.77
N PHE A 533 -15.63 11.60 2.16
CA PHE A 533 -14.54 12.53 1.86
C PHE A 533 -14.16 13.35 3.09
N THR A 534 -12.86 13.36 3.41
CA THR A 534 -12.27 14.29 4.35
C THR A 534 -12.25 15.67 3.72
N ALA A 535 -12.66 16.72 4.44
CA ALA A 535 -12.60 18.09 3.93
C ALA A 535 -11.14 18.49 3.59
N ALA A 536 -10.87 18.70 2.31
CA ALA A 536 -9.55 19.04 1.78
C ALA A 536 -9.68 20.23 0.81
N PRO A 537 -9.74 21.48 1.32
CA PRO A 537 -9.93 22.68 0.51
C PRO A 537 -8.61 23.08 -0.17
N TYR A 538 -8.03 22.17 -0.94
CA TYR A 538 -6.81 22.33 -1.71
C TYR A 538 -6.83 21.32 -2.87
N ARG A 539 -5.96 21.52 -3.86
CA ARG A 539 -5.82 20.64 -5.02
C ARG A 539 -4.62 19.72 -4.85
N GLY A 540 -4.78 18.47 -5.25
CA GLY A 540 -3.79 17.41 -5.04
C GLY A 540 -4.01 16.64 -3.75
N ALA A 541 -3.21 15.59 -3.57
CA ALA A 541 -3.32 14.65 -2.46
C ALA A 541 -2.67 15.14 -1.15
N PHE A 542 -2.04 16.32 -1.15
CA PHE A 542 -1.21 16.82 -0.06
C PHE A 542 -1.54 18.28 0.29
N ASN A 543 -1.69 18.57 1.58
CA ASN A 543 -1.94 19.92 2.12
C ASN A 543 -0.66 20.76 2.33
N GLY A 544 0.50 20.23 1.93
CA GLY A 544 1.81 20.88 2.08
C GLY A 544 2.55 20.54 3.39
N THR A 545 1.86 20.09 4.43
CA THR A 545 2.48 19.72 5.73
C THR A 545 2.51 18.21 5.94
N ASP A 546 1.38 17.56 5.75
CA ASP A 546 1.18 16.16 6.11
C ASP A 546 1.79 15.25 5.05
N ASN A 547 2.64 14.33 5.49
CA ASN A 547 3.23 13.32 4.63
C ASN A 547 2.68 11.94 5.01
N TRP A 548 1.48 11.63 4.52
CA TRP A 548 0.85 10.33 4.77
C TRP A 548 1.59 9.15 4.13
N LEU A 549 2.66 9.38 3.36
CA LEU A 549 3.54 8.33 2.82
C LEU A 549 4.52 7.76 3.85
N GLU A 550 4.77 8.48 4.94
CA GLU A 550 5.86 8.19 5.87
C GLU A 550 5.68 6.87 6.63
N GLY A 551 6.77 6.12 6.76
CA GLY A 551 6.85 4.86 7.49
C GLY A 551 6.55 3.61 6.66
N TRP A 552 5.60 3.68 5.73
CA TRP A 552 5.02 2.47 5.12
C TRP A 552 5.30 2.29 3.64
N THR A 553 5.55 3.39 2.91
CA THR A 553 5.89 3.32 1.48
C THR A 553 7.34 2.94 1.26
N ASN A 554 7.65 2.38 0.08
CA ASN A 554 9.01 2.12 -0.36
C ASN A 554 9.22 2.61 -1.79
N PHE A 555 10.23 3.46 -2.00
CA PHE A 555 10.56 4.04 -3.31
C PHE A 555 11.80 3.43 -3.96
N ASP A 556 12.47 2.48 -3.28
CA ASP A 556 13.51 1.61 -3.86
C ASP A 556 13.24 0.12 -3.59
N PRO A 557 12.07 -0.41 -4.00
CA PRO A 557 11.78 -1.83 -3.86
C PRO A 557 12.64 -2.69 -4.80
N GLN A 558 13.35 -2.10 -5.77
CA GLN A 558 14.29 -2.85 -6.60
C GLN A 558 15.46 -3.38 -5.77
N ASN A 559 16.03 -2.54 -4.90
CA ASN A 559 17.22 -2.91 -4.13
C ASN A 559 16.92 -3.36 -2.70
N THR A 560 15.68 -3.25 -2.23
CA THR A 560 15.33 -3.63 -0.86
C THR A 560 15.44 -5.15 -0.65
N ASP A 561 16.16 -5.55 0.39
CA ASP A 561 16.27 -6.95 0.82
C ASP A 561 15.17 -7.26 1.85
N TYR A 562 14.23 -8.13 1.47
CA TYR A 562 13.11 -8.54 2.30
C TYR A 562 13.33 -9.88 3.01
N ASP A 563 14.50 -10.51 2.82
CA ASP A 563 14.84 -11.81 3.40
C ASP A 563 15.57 -11.70 4.75
N LYS A 564 15.92 -10.47 5.19
CA LYS A 564 16.72 -10.18 6.39
C LYS A 564 15.96 -9.49 7.51
#